data_AF-A0A1Y1CJ58-F1
#
_entry.id   AF-A0A1Y1CJ58-F1
#
_cell.length_a   1.000
_cell.length_b   1.000
_cell.length_c   1.000
_cell.angle_alpha   90.00
_cell.angle_beta   90.00
_cell.angle_gamma   90.00
#
_symmetry.space_group_name_H-M   'P 1'
#
loop_
_entity.id
_entity.type
_entity.pdbx_description
1 polymer ?
#
loop_
_entity_poly.entity_id
_entity_poly.type
_entity_poly.pdbx_seq_one_letter_code
_entity_poly.pdbx_strand_id
1 'polypeptide(L)'
;MNTLTKVIIGIIVVFFIAKTCSRSESSSGAKTFQKSPVDELIKGMNNEQNFSIILLDMDANESSDDYRHQYQVLIQRPDTVLEQKLDWKKVSATFFSQNMNNMGMEIASKKDGVVTKQAVPAGYNHYVGNEKYGRWENRGGSSFWAFYGQYAFMSHMFNMGSYRRSYYNDYRGGGYYGSSRGYYGPRGGSPVYGTKSYTSSGSGSSSKWGSKPSTFKDNVRSRVSRSASASRARSSAKTTRSSSRYRTSSTRSRSGGFGK
;
A
#
# COMPACT_ATOMS: atom_id res chain seq x y z
N MET A 1 9.37 52.81 35.68
CA MET A 1 8.61 51.80 34.88
C MET A 1 9.61 50.95 34.12
N ASN A 2 9.72 49.69 34.53
CA ASN A 2 10.89 48.84 34.29
C ASN A 2 10.81 48.17 32.91
N THR A 3 11.96 47.97 32.30
CA THR A 3 12.19 47.37 30.97
C THR A 3 11.49 46.02 30.76
N LEU A 4 11.22 45.28 31.85
CA LEU A 4 10.41 44.05 31.86
C LEU A 4 8.94 44.25 31.44
N THR A 5 8.35 45.41 31.71
CA THR A 5 6.94 45.70 31.39
C THR A 5 6.71 45.97 29.90
N LYS A 6 7.73 46.46 29.19
CA LYS A 6 7.65 46.70 27.72
C LYS A 6 7.76 45.40 26.92
N VAL A 7 8.48 44.39 27.43
CA VAL A 7 8.64 43.09 26.75
C VAL A 7 7.36 42.25 26.85
N ILE A 8 6.65 42.32 27.98
CA ILE A 8 5.41 41.55 28.19
C ILE A 8 4.26 42.07 27.31
N ILE A 9 4.16 43.39 27.09
CA ILE A 9 3.14 43.97 26.20
C ILE A 9 3.47 43.68 24.72
N GLY A 10 4.76 43.61 24.35
CA GLY A 10 5.19 43.23 23.01
C GLY A 10 4.86 41.77 22.63
N ILE A 11 4.84 40.85 23.59
CA ILE A 11 4.55 39.42 23.33
C ILE A 11 3.04 39.15 23.25
N ILE A 12 2.21 39.92 23.98
CA ILE A 12 0.75 39.75 23.97
C ILE A 12 0.11 40.32 22.69
N VAL A 13 0.67 41.37 22.09
CA VAL A 13 0.16 41.95 20.83
C VAL A 13 0.53 41.08 19.61
N VAL A 14 1.64 40.34 19.65
CA VAL A 14 1.99 39.37 18.58
C VAL A 14 1.12 38.11 18.65
N PHE A 15 0.62 37.74 19.83
CA PHE A 15 -0.29 36.60 19.98
C PHE A 15 -1.75 36.88 19.58
N PHE A 16 -2.15 38.15 19.49
CA PHE A 16 -3.53 38.54 19.13
C PHE A 16 -3.75 38.86 17.65
N ILE A 17 -2.70 38.83 16.80
CA ILE A 17 -2.85 38.98 15.34
C ILE A 17 -3.00 37.60 14.63
N ALA A 18 -2.85 36.48 15.35
CA ALA A 18 -3.00 35.13 14.80
C ALA A 18 -4.42 34.53 14.94
N LYS A 19 -5.45 35.33 15.29
CA LYS A 19 -6.83 34.84 15.49
C LYS A 19 -7.93 35.67 14.81
N THR A 20 -7.63 36.29 13.67
CA THR A 20 -8.67 36.85 12.79
C THR A 20 -8.43 36.49 11.33
N CYS A 21 -8.62 35.21 11.01
CA CYS A 21 -9.07 34.76 9.69
C CYS A 21 -10.06 33.59 9.87
N SER A 22 -11.11 33.81 10.66
CA SER A 22 -12.37 33.11 10.46
C SER A 22 -13.07 33.71 9.24
N ARG A 23 -12.52 33.45 8.06
CA ARG A 23 -13.24 33.61 6.80
C ARG A 23 -13.60 32.22 6.32
N SER A 24 -14.90 31.96 6.36
CA SER A 24 -15.60 30.86 5.73
C SER A 24 -15.31 30.88 4.23
N GLU A 25 -14.14 30.37 3.83
CA GLU A 25 -13.87 30.08 2.43
C GLU A 25 -14.60 28.78 2.08
N SER A 26 -15.81 28.97 1.56
CA SER A 26 -16.42 28.07 0.59
C SER A 26 -15.47 27.94 -0.60
N SER A 27 -14.41 27.14 -0.44
CA SER A 27 -13.47 26.83 -1.50
C SER A 27 -14.08 25.77 -2.40
N SER A 28 -14.42 26.21 -3.60
CA SER A 28 -14.65 25.38 -4.77
C SER A 28 -13.59 24.26 -4.83
N GLY A 29 -14.06 23.02 -4.68
CA GLY A 29 -13.24 21.83 -4.46
C GLY A 29 -12.13 21.63 -5.50
N ALA A 30 -10.96 22.20 -5.21
CA ALA A 30 -9.70 21.88 -5.85
C ALA A 30 -9.26 20.50 -5.35
N LYS A 31 -8.98 19.61 -6.30
CA LYS A 31 -8.58 18.22 -6.05
C LYS A 31 -7.24 18.20 -5.32
N THR A 32 -7.22 17.99 -4.01
CA THR A 32 -5.98 17.67 -3.31
C THR A 32 -5.60 16.23 -3.66
N PHE A 33 -4.65 16.06 -4.58
CA PHE A 33 -3.95 14.79 -4.75
C PHE A 33 -3.36 14.40 -3.38
N GLN A 34 -3.96 13.40 -2.74
CA GLN A 34 -3.44 12.90 -1.47
C GLN A 34 -2.32 11.93 -1.78
N LYS A 35 -1.08 12.40 -1.59
CA LYS A 35 0.12 11.58 -1.74
C LYS A 35 0.03 10.37 -0.80
N SER A 36 0.38 9.18 -1.30
CA SER A 36 0.36 8.01 -0.43
C SER A 36 1.55 8.04 0.53
N PRO A 37 1.43 7.53 1.77
CA PRO A 37 2.57 7.42 2.69
C PRO A 37 3.74 6.64 2.08
N VAL A 38 3.46 5.65 1.23
CA VAL A 38 4.51 4.89 0.51
C VAL A 38 5.31 5.80 -0.43
N ASP A 39 4.66 6.74 -1.12
CA ASP A 39 5.37 7.71 -1.96
C ASP A 39 6.22 8.70 -1.14
N GLU A 40 5.83 8.98 0.09
CA GLU A 40 6.62 9.78 1.03
C GLU A 40 7.85 9.00 1.50
N LEU A 41 7.68 7.72 1.85
CA LEU A 41 8.77 6.83 2.23
C LEU A 41 9.79 6.66 1.09
N ILE A 42 9.32 6.38 -0.14
CA ILE A 42 10.19 6.26 -1.32
C ILE A 42 10.97 7.56 -1.54
N LYS A 43 10.32 8.73 -1.41
CA LYS A 43 10.98 10.03 -1.56
C LYS A 43 12.01 10.27 -0.45
N GLY A 44 11.67 9.94 0.80
CA GLY A 44 12.57 10.10 1.95
C GLY A 44 13.82 9.22 1.87
N MET A 45 13.72 8.05 1.22
CA MET A 45 14.81 7.11 1.02
C MET A 45 15.43 7.18 -0.37
N ASN A 46 15.30 8.30 -1.08
CA ASN A 46 15.78 8.40 -2.46
C ASN A 46 17.30 8.14 -2.60
N ASN A 47 18.07 8.43 -1.54
CA ASN A 47 19.53 8.21 -1.50
C ASN A 47 19.91 6.74 -1.32
N GLU A 48 18.97 5.89 -0.89
CA GLU A 48 19.22 4.47 -0.73
C GLU A 48 19.04 3.77 -2.09
N GLN A 49 19.97 2.86 -2.43
CA GLN A 49 19.93 2.14 -3.71
C GLN A 49 18.98 0.95 -3.67
N ASN A 50 18.84 0.34 -2.49
CA ASN A 50 18.11 -0.90 -2.30
C ASN A 50 17.25 -0.84 -1.03
N PHE A 51 15.93 -0.90 -1.17
CA PHE A 51 15.02 -0.99 -0.03
C PHE A 51 13.73 -1.76 -0.35
N SER A 52 13.08 -2.29 0.68
CA SER A 52 11.75 -2.92 0.61
C SER A 52 10.82 -2.27 1.61
N ILE A 53 9.57 -2.01 1.21
CA ILE A 53 8.51 -1.49 2.07
C ILE A 53 7.43 -2.57 2.17
N ILE A 54 7.27 -3.11 3.37
CA ILE A 54 6.32 -4.17 3.70
C ILE A 54 5.14 -3.55 4.46
N LEU A 55 3.92 -3.91 4.05
CA LEU A 55 2.72 -3.55 4.80
C LEU A 55 2.57 -4.50 5.99
N LEU A 56 2.91 -4.04 7.19
CA LEU A 56 2.98 -4.87 8.38
C LEU A 56 1.62 -5.03 9.06
N ASP A 57 0.87 -3.93 9.18
CA ASP A 57 -0.43 -3.92 9.85
C ASP A 57 -1.37 -2.87 9.23
N MET A 58 -2.66 -3.01 9.51
CA MET A 58 -3.71 -2.08 9.10
C MET A 58 -4.65 -1.82 10.28
N ASP A 59 -5.24 -0.64 10.31
CA ASP A 59 -6.29 -0.33 11.28
C ASP A 59 -7.34 0.56 10.63
N ALA A 60 -8.58 0.41 11.07
CA ALA A 60 -9.71 1.16 10.57
C ALA A 60 -10.68 1.46 11.71
N ASN A 61 -11.39 2.56 11.60
CA ASN A 61 -12.48 2.88 12.51
C ASN A 61 -13.84 2.61 11.82
N GLU A 62 -14.72 1.85 12.46
CA GLU A 62 -16.05 1.56 11.92
C GLU A 62 -17.01 2.76 11.95
N SER A 63 -16.75 3.76 12.79
CA SER A 63 -17.59 4.94 12.96
C SER A 63 -17.10 6.15 12.17
N SER A 64 -15.88 6.12 11.63
CA SER A 64 -15.28 7.25 10.89
C SER A 64 -14.45 6.79 9.69
N ASP A 65 -14.13 7.69 8.77
CA ASP A 65 -13.20 7.42 7.65
C ASP A 65 -11.74 7.63 8.10
N ASP A 66 -11.36 6.98 9.20
CA ASP A 66 -9.97 6.93 9.67
C ASP A 66 -9.36 5.56 9.35
N TYR A 67 -8.46 5.55 8.38
CA TYR A 67 -7.77 4.37 7.88
C TYR A 67 -6.27 4.57 8.08
N ARG A 68 -5.59 3.58 8.64
CA ARG A 68 -4.17 3.66 8.97
C ARG A 68 -3.45 2.41 8.53
N HIS A 69 -2.21 2.58 8.08
CA HIS A 69 -1.28 1.49 7.79
C HIS A 69 -0.06 1.62 8.68
N GLN A 70 0.52 0.48 9.04
CA GLN A 70 1.84 0.37 9.61
C GLN A 70 2.77 -0.31 8.62
N TYR A 71 3.98 0.22 8.47
CA TYR A 71 4.96 -0.30 7.53
C TYR A 71 6.20 -0.78 8.24
N GLN A 72 6.86 -1.74 7.62
CA GLN A 72 8.22 -2.12 7.94
C GLN A 72 9.09 -1.88 6.72
N VAL A 73 10.23 -1.22 6.92
CA VAL A 73 11.18 -0.90 5.87
C VAL A 73 12.44 -1.69 6.09
N LEU A 74 12.94 -2.29 5.02
CA LEU A 74 14.21 -3.00 4.99
C LEU A 74 15.14 -2.28 4.04
N ILE A 75 16.27 -1.76 4.54
CA ILE A 75 17.25 -1.02 3.74
C ILE A 75 18.50 -1.85 3.63
N GLN A 76 18.91 -2.18 2.40
CA GLN A 76 20.13 -2.91 2.18
C GLN A 76 21.32 -1.95 2.03
N ARG A 77 22.32 -2.19 2.87
CA ARG A 77 23.65 -1.58 2.80
C ARG A 77 24.69 -2.66 2.46
N PRO A 78 25.93 -2.29 2.09
CA PRO A 78 26.95 -3.26 1.67
C PRO A 78 27.14 -4.42 2.66
N ASP A 79 27.16 -4.11 3.95
CA ASP A 79 27.51 -5.08 5.00
C ASP A 79 26.33 -5.50 5.89
N THR A 80 25.15 -4.89 5.72
CA THR A 80 24.02 -5.11 6.62
C THR A 80 22.68 -4.79 5.97
N VAL A 81 21.61 -5.31 6.56
CA VAL A 81 20.24 -4.92 6.23
C VAL A 81 19.62 -4.29 7.46
N LEU A 82 19.25 -3.03 7.36
CA LEU A 82 18.60 -2.30 8.44
C LEU A 82 17.09 -2.56 8.40
N GLU A 83 16.53 -2.97 9.53
CA GLU A 83 15.10 -3.11 9.74
C GLU A 83 14.56 -1.90 10.49
N GLN A 84 13.49 -1.29 9.98
CA GLN A 84 12.80 -0.22 10.70
C GLN A 84 11.28 -0.44 10.63
N LYS A 85 10.67 -0.68 11.79
CA LYS A 85 9.22 -0.61 11.95
C LYS A 85 8.82 0.85 12.14
N LEU A 86 7.86 1.30 11.34
CA LEU A 86 7.40 2.68 11.34
C LEU A 86 6.14 2.87 12.19
N ASP A 87 5.90 4.12 12.59
CA ASP A 87 4.64 4.51 13.21
C ASP A 87 3.47 4.44 12.23
N TRP A 88 2.27 4.36 12.79
CA TRP A 88 1.02 4.38 12.05
C TRP A 88 0.89 5.64 11.18
N LYS A 89 0.62 5.44 9.88
CA LYS A 89 0.36 6.52 8.93
C LYS A 89 -1.07 6.48 8.48
N LYS A 90 -1.75 7.63 8.53
CA LYS A 90 -3.09 7.79 7.98
C LYS A 90 -3.04 7.66 6.44
N VAL A 91 -4.00 6.93 5.87
CA VAL A 91 -4.12 6.70 4.43
C VAL A 91 -5.50 7.08 3.93
N SER A 92 -5.62 7.33 2.63
CA SER A 92 -6.92 7.53 2.00
C SER A 92 -7.71 6.22 1.95
N ALA A 93 -9.04 6.30 1.92
CA ALA A 93 -9.90 5.13 1.73
C ALA A 93 -9.51 4.36 0.44
N THR A 94 -9.20 5.08 -0.64
CA THR A 94 -8.78 4.46 -1.91
C THR A 94 -7.49 3.67 -1.78
N PHE A 95 -6.49 4.24 -1.08
CA PHE A 95 -5.22 3.56 -0.86
C PHE A 95 -5.35 2.37 0.09
N PHE A 96 -6.17 2.50 1.13
CA PHE A 96 -6.53 1.40 2.02
C PHE A 96 -7.18 0.26 1.24
N SER A 97 -8.20 0.57 0.42
CA SER A 97 -8.91 -0.38 -0.44
C SER A 97 -7.96 -1.22 -1.30
N GLN A 98 -7.01 -0.55 -1.95
CA GLN A 98 -6.05 -1.17 -2.85
C GLN A 98 -5.08 -2.12 -2.14
N ASN A 99 -4.90 -1.94 -0.83
CA ASN A 99 -3.92 -2.67 -0.02
C ASN A 99 -4.54 -3.59 1.02
N MET A 100 -5.88 -3.69 1.10
CA MET A 100 -6.56 -4.55 2.08
C MET A 100 -6.15 -6.02 2.02
N ASN A 101 -5.63 -6.47 0.89
CA ASN A 101 -5.18 -7.85 0.68
C ASN A 101 -3.65 -8.00 0.75
N ASN A 102 -2.90 -6.92 1.03
CA ASN A 102 -1.45 -6.86 0.90
C ASN A 102 -0.71 -6.91 2.23
N MET A 103 -1.39 -7.17 3.36
CA MET A 103 -0.72 -7.25 4.65
C MET A 103 0.22 -8.46 4.68
N GLY A 104 1.43 -8.26 5.20
CA GLY A 104 2.55 -9.19 5.12
C GLY A 104 3.28 -9.19 3.77
N MET A 105 2.88 -8.34 2.82
CA MET A 105 3.50 -8.25 1.50
C MET A 105 4.41 -7.05 1.40
N GLU A 106 5.44 -7.18 0.57
CA GLU A 106 6.14 -6.02 0.04
C GLU A 106 5.22 -5.32 -0.97
N ILE A 107 4.99 -4.03 -0.80
CA ILE A 107 4.09 -3.22 -1.65
C ILE A 107 4.86 -2.23 -2.52
N ALA A 108 6.12 -1.95 -2.15
CA ALA A 108 7.05 -1.20 -2.95
C ALA A 108 8.47 -1.62 -2.60
N SER A 109 9.36 -1.55 -3.58
CA SER A 109 10.77 -1.78 -3.40
C SER A 109 11.59 -0.93 -4.36
N LYS A 110 12.87 -0.78 -4.06
CA LYS A 110 13.85 -0.19 -4.97
C LYS A 110 15.01 -1.16 -5.08
N LYS A 111 15.39 -1.50 -6.32
CA LYS A 111 16.52 -2.38 -6.62
C LYS A 111 17.44 -1.68 -7.59
N ASP A 112 18.71 -1.54 -7.24
CA ASP A 112 19.75 -0.95 -8.09
C ASP A 112 19.31 0.41 -8.66
N GLY A 113 18.65 1.24 -7.85
CA GLY A 113 18.13 2.54 -8.28
C GLY A 113 16.70 2.53 -8.82
N VAL A 114 16.16 1.38 -9.22
CA VAL A 114 14.86 1.26 -9.89
C VAL A 114 13.75 0.96 -8.90
N VAL A 115 12.75 1.85 -8.83
CA VAL A 115 11.59 1.70 -7.95
C VAL A 115 10.51 0.85 -8.62
N THR A 116 10.01 -0.15 -7.90
CA THR A 116 8.88 -0.99 -8.29
C THR A 116 7.78 -0.87 -7.23
N LYS A 117 6.55 -0.56 -7.65
CA LYS A 117 5.37 -0.52 -6.77
C LYS A 117 4.48 -1.70 -7.10
N GLN A 118 4.75 -2.82 -6.43
CA GLN A 118 4.09 -4.09 -6.72
C GLN A 118 3.87 -4.83 -5.40
N ALA A 119 2.68 -5.40 -5.23
CA ALA A 119 2.36 -6.24 -4.08
C ALA A 119 2.85 -7.68 -4.31
N VAL A 120 3.97 -8.06 -3.71
CA VAL A 120 4.57 -9.40 -3.86
C VAL A 120 5.04 -9.94 -2.51
N PRO A 121 5.28 -11.26 -2.39
CA PRO A 121 5.85 -11.82 -1.18
C PRO A 121 7.16 -11.10 -0.85
N ALA A 122 7.34 -10.72 0.41
CA ALA A 122 8.50 -9.95 0.80
C ALA A 122 9.80 -10.66 0.41
N GLY A 123 10.75 -9.92 -0.16
CA GLY A 123 12.02 -10.45 -0.62
C GLY A 123 12.02 -11.15 -1.99
N TYR A 124 10.87 -11.39 -2.64
CA TYR A 124 10.83 -11.94 -4.01
C TYR A 124 11.51 -11.05 -5.06
N ASN A 125 11.42 -9.73 -4.91
CA ASN A 125 12.03 -8.80 -5.87
C ASN A 125 13.58 -8.81 -5.79
N HIS A 126 14.15 -9.02 -4.59
CA HIS A 126 15.56 -8.69 -4.31
C HIS A 126 16.40 -9.90 -3.91
N TYR A 127 15.89 -10.75 -3.02
CA TYR A 127 16.71 -11.69 -2.27
C TYR A 127 16.41 -13.14 -2.62
N VAL A 128 15.14 -13.52 -2.73
CA VAL A 128 14.74 -14.89 -3.05
C VAL A 128 15.10 -15.19 -4.51
N GLY A 129 15.79 -16.32 -4.73
CA GLY A 129 16.24 -16.73 -6.07
C GLY A 129 17.52 -16.05 -6.55
N ASN A 130 18.17 -15.23 -5.71
CA ASN A 130 19.49 -14.65 -5.98
C ASN A 130 20.57 -15.41 -5.21
N GLU A 131 21.47 -16.08 -5.94
CA GLU A 131 22.49 -16.99 -5.40
C GLU A 131 23.48 -16.32 -4.44
N LYS A 132 23.55 -14.98 -4.43
CA LYS A 132 24.32 -14.23 -3.42
C LYS A 132 23.78 -14.42 -2.00
N TYR A 133 22.46 -14.55 -1.85
CA TYR A 133 21.81 -14.56 -0.52
C TYR A 133 21.44 -15.96 -0.04
N GLY A 134 21.41 -16.94 -0.93
CA GLY A 134 20.97 -18.28 -0.59
C GLY A 134 20.92 -19.19 -1.80
N ARG A 135 20.26 -20.33 -1.64
CA ARG A 135 20.07 -21.31 -2.71
C ARG A 135 18.77 -22.08 -2.54
N TRP A 136 18.32 -22.71 -3.62
CA TRP A 136 17.19 -23.63 -3.56
C TRP A 136 17.66 -24.98 -2.99
N GLU A 137 17.10 -25.36 -1.85
CA GLU A 137 17.33 -26.66 -1.21
C GLU A 137 16.18 -27.60 -1.50
N ASN A 138 16.46 -28.91 -1.60
CA ASN A 138 15.43 -29.93 -1.79
C ASN A 138 15.37 -30.83 -0.54
N ARG A 139 14.20 -30.89 0.10
CA ARG A 139 13.93 -31.87 1.16
C ARG A 139 12.56 -32.50 0.92
N GLY A 140 12.55 -33.83 0.77
CA GLY A 140 11.31 -34.62 0.74
C GLY A 140 10.35 -34.25 -0.40
N GLY A 141 10.85 -33.97 -1.60
CA GLY A 141 10.01 -33.71 -2.78
C GLY A 141 9.51 -32.27 -2.92
N SER A 142 9.91 -31.35 -2.03
CA SER A 142 9.66 -29.93 -2.19
C SER A 142 10.96 -29.12 -2.14
N SER A 143 11.11 -28.17 -3.06
CA SER A 143 12.24 -27.24 -3.06
C SER A 143 11.87 -25.93 -2.38
N PHE A 144 12.72 -25.47 -1.48
CA PHE A 144 12.54 -24.21 -0.76
C PHE A 144 13.78 -23.33 -0.80
N TRP A 145 13.60 -22.02 -0.63
CA TRP A 145 14.71 -21.09 -0.57
C TRP A 145 15.35 -21.13 0.82
N ALA A 146 16.64 -21.42 0.87
CA ALA A 146 17.45 -21.36 2.08
C ALA A 146 18.44 -20.20 1.98
N PHE A 147 18.32 -19.23 2.87
CA PHE A 147 19.31 -18.17 3.02
C PHE A 147 20.62 -18.73 3.57
N TYR A 148 21.76 -18.20 3.13
CA TYR A 148 23.04 -18.51 3.76
C TYR A 148 23.05 -18.01 5.21
N GLY A 149 23.89 -18.59 6.07
CA GLY A 149 23.91 -18.29 7.51
C GLY A 149 23.96 -16.78 7.82
N GLN A 150 24.80 -16.03 7.09
CA GLN A 150 24.91 -14.58 7.22
C GLN A 150 23.62 -13.80 6.87
N TYR A 151 22.66 -14.42 6.19
CA TYR A 151 21.36 -13.86 5.81
C TYR A 151 20.18 -14.63 6.42
N ALA A 152 20.42 -15.57 7.34
CA ALA A 152 19.37 -16.41 7.92
C ALA A 152 18.27 -15.58 8.63
N PHE A 153 18.64 -14.42 9.18
CA PHE A 153 17.72 -13.49 9.82
C PHE A 153 16.69 -12.87 8.85
N MET A 154 16.95 -12.89 7.54
CA MET A 154 16.04 -12.32 6.54
C MET A 154 14.66 -12.99 6.53
N SER A 155 14.59 -14.29 6.78
CA SER A 155 13.31 -15.00 6.93
C SER A 155 12.44 -14.39 8.03
N HIS A 156 13.06 -13.98 9.14
CA HIS A 156 12.35 -13.32 10.24
C HIS A 156 11.87 -11.93 9.84
N MET A 157 12.75 -11.12 9.22
CA MET A 157 12.42 -9.76 8.77
C MET A 157 11.27 -9.74 7.75
N PHE A 158 11.24 -10.70 6.82
CA PHE A 158 10.16 -10.78 5.85
C PHE A 158 8.84 -11.28 6.44
N ASN A 159 8.83 -11.70 7.72
CA ASN A 159 7.70 -12.32 8.40
C ASN A 159 7.06 -13.44 7.56
N MET A 160 7.88 -14.14 6.79
CA MET A 160 7.47 -15.22 5.89
C MET A 160 8.18 -16.50 6.26
N GLY A 161 7.43 -17.60 6.19
CA GLY A 161 7.99 -18.93 6.35
C GLY A 161 8.81 -19.36 5.14
N SER A 162 8.62 -20.60 4.72
CA SER A 162 9.37 -21.22 3.63
C SER A 162 8.89 -20.76 2.25
N TYR A 163 9.76 -20.12 1.47
CA TYR A 163 9.49 -19.82 0.04
C TYR A 163 9.64 -21.07 -0.80
N ARG A 164 8.62 -21.45 -1.56
CA ARG A 164 8.64 -22.64 -2.43
C ARG A 164 9.12 -22.29 -3.83
N ARG A 165 9.98 -23.14 -4.40
CA ARG A 165 10.54 -22.94 -5.74
C ARG A 165 9.47 -22.91 -6.83
N SER A 166 8.45 -23.75 -6.73
CA SER A 166 7.34 -23.76 -7.69
C SER A 166 6.58 -22.43 -7.73
N TYR A 167 6.34 -21.81 -6.57
CA TYR A 167 5.65 -20.52 -6.48
C TYR A 167 6.55 -19.38 -6.96
N TYR A 168 7.85 -19.45 -6.67
CA TYR A 168 8.81 -18.49 -7.21
C TYR A 168 8.92 -18.59 -8.75
N ASN A 169 8.91 -19.80 -9.31
CA ASN A 169 8.92 -20.01 -10.76
C ASN A 169 7.64 -19.47 -11.41
N ASP A 170 6.47 -19.69 -10.80
CA ASP A 170 5.20 -19.11 -11.25
C ASP A 170 5.21 -17.58 -11.18
N TYR A 171 5.78 -16.98 -10.12
CA TYR A 171 5.99 -15.54 -10.04
C TYR A 171 6.90 -15.01 -11.17
N ARG A 172 8.05 -15.66 -11.39
CA ARG A 172 9.06 -15.24 -12.40
C ARG A 172 8.61 -15.48 -13.84
N GLY A 173 7.98 -16.63 -14.11
CA GLY A 173 7.57 -17.05 -15.45
C GLY A 173 6.11 -16.73 -15.81
N GLY A 174 5.24 -16.50 -14.83
CA GLY A 174 3.81 -16.27 -15.01
C GLY A 174 3.42 -14.81 -15.33
N GLY A 175 4.40 -13.95 -15.61
CA GLY A 175 4.17 -12.54 -15.96
C GLY A 175 3.91 -11.61 -14.76
N TYR A 176 4.27 -12.02 -13.55
CA TYR A 176 4.20 -11.16 -12.37
C TYR A 176 5.50 -10.38 -12.19
N TYR A 177 6.66 -11.02 -12.32
CA TYR A 177 7.95 -10.33 -12.20
C TYR A 177 8.08 -9.18 -13.21
N GLY A 178 8.41 -7.98 -12.71
CA GLY A 178 8.56 -6.77 -13.53
C GLY A 178 7.26 -6.18 -14.07
N SER A 179 6.09 -6.73 -13.71
CA SER A 179 4.79 -6.16 -14.07
C SER A 179 4.15 -5.42 -12.90
N SER A 180 3.07 -4.68 -13.16
CA SER A 180 2.27 -4.02 -12.12
C SER A 180 1.34 -4.98 -11.37
N ARG A 181 1.31 -6.27 -11.72
CA ARG A 181 0.38 -7.26 -11.16
C ARG A 181 0.89 -7.82 -9.85
N GLY A 182 0.12 -7.71 -8.77
CA GLY A 182 0.49 -8.36 -7.50
C GLY A 182 0.51 -9.88 -7.61
N TYR A 183 1.34 -10.54 -6.78
CA TYR A 183 1.46 -11.99 -6.72
C TYR A 183 1.04 -12.51 -5.35
N TYR A 184 0.01 -13.37 -5.31
CA TYR A 184 -0.56 -13.90 -4.06
C TYR A 184 -0.41 -15.43 -3.94
N GLY A 185 0.40 -16.03 -4.82
CA GLY A 185 0.55 -17.47 -4.96
C GLY A 185 -0.02 -17.99 -6.28
N PRO A 186 0.13 -19.30 -6.55
CA PRO A 186 -0.34 -19.94 -7.77
C PRO A 186 -1.86 -19.85 -7.91
N ARG A 187 -2.32 -19.87 -9.17
CA ARG A 187 -3.76 -19.82 -9.51
C ARG A 187 -4.48 -21.10 -9.07
N GLY A 188 -5.77 -20.98 -8.74
CA GLY A 188 -6.65 -22.13 -8.49
C GLY A 188 -6.82 -22.53 -7.02
N GLY A 189 -6.29 -21.76 -6.06
CA GLY A 189 -6.44 -22.02 -4.62
C GLY A 189 -6.65 -20.76 -3.78
N SER A 190 -6.72 -20.94 -2.45
CA SER A 190 -6.68 -19.80 -1.52
C SER A 190 -5.34 -19.06 -1.66
N PRO A 191 -5.32 -17.71 -1.54
CA PRO A 191 -4.09 -16.94 -1.55
C PRO A 191 -3.08 -17.49 -0.54
N VAL A 192 -1.91 -17.88 -1.03
CA VAL A 192 -0.78 -18.35 -0.20
C VAL A 192 -0.12 -17.17 0.49
N TYR A 193 -0.19 -15.99 -0.13
CA TYR A 193 0.39 -14.76 0.37
C TYR A 193 -0.66 -13.65 0.47
N GLY A 194 -0.34 -12.59 1.21
CA GLY A 194 -1.25 -11.47 1.47
C GLY A 194 -2.04 -11.60 2.76
N THR A 195 -2.95 -10.65 2.99
CA THR A 195 -3.61 -10.44 4.29
C THR A 195 -4.26 -11.69 4.85
N LYS A 196 -4.94 -12.50 4.02
CA LYS A 196 -5.61 -13.72 4.49
C LYS A 196 -4.62 -14.72 5.10
N SER A 197 -3.51 -14.98 4.40
CA SER A 197 -2.46 -15.88 4.87
C SER A 197 -1.72 -15.28 6.06
N TYR A 198 -1.35 -14.00 5.97
CA TYR A 198 -0.60 -13.31 7.01
C TYR A 198 -1.37 -13.23 8.34
N THR A 199 -2.67 -12.90 8.33
CA THR A 199 -3.51 -12.87 9.55
C THR A 199 -3.72 -14.24 10.19
N SER A 200 -3.42 -15.33 9.49
CA SER A 200 -3.45 -16.69 10.02
C SER A 200 -2.11 -17.13 10.62
N SER A 201 -1.06 -16.31 10.47
CA SER A 201 0.26 -16.56 11.06
C SER A 201 0.36 -16.07 12.51
N GLY A 202 1.37 -16.53 13.25
CA GLY A 202 1.64 -16.05 14.62
C GLY A 202 1.77 -14.53 14.68
N SER A 203 2.65 -13.94 13.85
CA SER A 203 2.89 -12.48 13.84
C SER A 203 1.68 -11.67 13.38
N GLY A 204 0.94 -12.16 12.38
CA GLY A 204 -0.18 -11.42 11.82
C GLY A 204 -1.50 -11.61 12.55
N SER A 205 -1.70 -12.68 13.31
CA SER A 205 -2.94 -12.93 14.05
C SER A 205 -3.15 -11.96 15.21
N SER A 206 -2.07 -11.56 15.90
CA SER A 206 -2.07 -10.56 16.98
C SER A 206 -2.03 -9.11 16.50
N SER A 207 -1.97 -8.87 15.19
CA SER A 207 -1.98 -7.53 14.61
C SER A 207 -3.32 -6.81 14.84
N LYS A 208 -3.33 -5.48 14.74
CA LYS A 208 -4.56 -4.67 14.89
C LYS A 208 -5.62 -5.11 13.89
N TRP A 209 -5.26 -5.39 12.64
CA TRP A 209 -6.20 -5.91 11.65
C TRP A 209 -6.53 -7.39 11.89
N GLY A 210 -5.53 -8.21 12.16
CA GLY A 210 -5.66 -9.66 12.33
C GLY A 210 -6.63 -10.05 13.42
N SER A 211 -6.54 -9.38 14.57
CA SER A 211 -7.37 -9.60 15.76
C SER A 211 -8.84 -9.18 15.60
N LYS A 212 -9.21 -8.44 14.54
CA LYS A 212 -10.60 -8.03 14.32
C LYS A 212 -11.49 -9.19 13.84
N PRO A 213 -12.77 -9.23 14.24
CA PRO A 213 -13.71 -10.23 13.74
C PRO A 213 -13.97 -10.08 12.23
N SER A 214 -14.47 -11.14 11.61
CA SER A 214 -14.82 -11.14 10.18
C SER A 214 -15.87 -10.08 9.84
N THR A 215 -16.91 -9.94 10.67
CA THR A 215 -17.97 -8.93 10.53
C THR A 215 -17.41 -7.52 10.41
N PHE A 216 -16.43 -7.19 11.27
CA PHE A 216 -15.74 -5.91 11.21
C PHE A 216 -15.01 -5.70 9.89
N LYS A 217 -14.23 -6.71 9.47
CA LYS A 217 -13.45 -6.64 8.23
C LYS A 217 -14.37 -6.46 7.02
N ASP A 218 -15.52 -7.12 7.01
CA ASP A 218 -16.50 -7.04 5.93
C ASP A 218 -17.23 -5.68 5.89
N ASN A 219 -17.57 -5.12 7.05
CA ASN A 219 -18.09 -3.75 7.15
C ASN A 219 -17.11 -2.72 6.60
N VAL A 220 -15.84 -2.81 7.01
CA VAL A 220 -14.77 -1.92 6.52
C VAL A 220 -14.57 -2.08 5.01
N ARG A 221 -14.52 -3.31 4.47
CA ARG A 221 -14.43 -3.57 3.02
C ARG A 221 -15.56 -2.90 2.24
N SER A 222 -16.79 -3.05 2.72
CA SER A 222 -17.98 -2.46 2.10
C SER A 222 -17.89 -0.93 2.07
N ARG A 223 -17.57 -0.30 3.22
CA ARG A 223 -17.43 1.16 3.34
C ARG A 223 -16.32 1.71 2.45
N VAL A 224 -15.13 1.13 2.56
CA VAL A 224 -13.96 1.55 1.80
C VAL A 224 -14.18 1.42 0.30
N SER A 225 -14.83 0.34 -0.17
CA SER A 225 -15.18 0.17 -1.58
C SER A 225 -16.12 1.27 -2.09
N ARG A 226 -17.13 1.65 -1.29
CA ARG A 226 -18.05 2.76 -1.60
C ARG A 226 -17.32 4.10 -1.65
N SER A 227 -16.49 4.41 -0.65
CA SER A 227 -15.71 5.64 -0.58
C SER A 227 -14.69 5.75 -1.72
N ALA A 228 -14.01 4.63 -2.05
CA ALA A 228 -13.09 4.57 -3.19
C ALA A 228 -13.83 4.79 -4.52
N SER A 229 -15.01 4.17 -4.70
CA SER A 229 -15.83 4.33 -5.91
C SER A 229 -16.35 5.76 -6.06
N ALA A 230 -16.82 6.38 -4.97
CA ALA A 230 -17.24 7.78 -4.96
C ALA A 230 -16.07 8.72 -5.33
N SER A 231 -14.86 8.46 -4.82
CA SER A 231 -13.66 9.24 -5.17
C SER A 231 -13.30 9.09 -6.66
N ARG A 232 -13.44 7.89 -7.23
CA ARG A 232 -13.18 7.61 -8.65
C ARG A 232 -14.26 8.21 -9.57
N ALA A 233 -15.54 8.13 -9.20
CA ALA A 233 -16.63 8.75 -9.95
C ALA A 233 -16.47 10.28 -10.01
N ARG A 234 -16.08 10.92 -8.90
CA ARG A 234 -15.75 12.36 -8.85
C ARG A 234 -14.52 12.71 -9.70
N SER A 235 -13.59 11.77 -9.90
CA SER A 235 -12.45 11.95 -10.80
C SER A 235 -12.83 11.83 -12.28
N SER A 236 -13.77 10.93 -12.62
CA SER A 236 -14.24 10.64 -13.98
C SER A 236 -15.30 11.63 -14.49
N ALA A 237 -16.15 12.19 -13.62
CA ALA A 237 -17.15 13.19 -13.97
C ALA A 237 -16.57 14.53 -14.47
N LYS A 238 -15.24 14.70 -14.47
CA LYS A 238 -14.54 15.87 -15.04
C LYS A 238 -13.90 15.61 -16.41
N THR A 239 -14.08 14.42 -17.00
CA THR A 239 -13.65 14.11 -18.38
C THR A 239 -14.84 14.03 -19.34
N THR A 240 -15.89 14.79 -19.13
CA THR A 240 -16.79 15.19 -20.22
C THR A 240 -16.15 16.42 -20.87
N ARG A 241 -15.30 16.20 -21.87
CA ARG A 241 -15.05 17.25 -22.86
C ARG A 241 -16.39 17.55 -23.51
N SER A 242 -16.93 18.73 -23.25
CA SER A 242 -18.07 19.29 -23.98
C SER A 242 -17.67 19.46 -25.44
N SER A 243 -17.78 18.40 -26.25
CA SER A 243 -17.77 18.51 -27.70
C SER A 243 -19.20 18.80 -28.15
N SER A 244 -19.60 20.06 -28.01
CA SER A 244 -20.76 20.60 -28.72
C SER A 244 -20.44 20.66 -30.21
N ARG A 245 -20.62 19.54 -30.93
CA ARG A 245 -20.63 19.56 -32.40
C ARG A 245 -21.32 18.37 -33.06
N TYR A 246 -22.58 18.09 -32.78
CA TYR A 246 -23.43 17.42 -33.79
C TYR A 246 -24.88 17.88 -33.63
N ARG A 247 -25.27 18.89 -34.41
CA ARG A 247 -26.62 18.93 -34.96
C ARG A 247 -26.58 18.02 -36.18
N THR A 248 -27.43 16.99 -36.20
CA THR A 248 -28.31 16.65 -37.34
C THR A 248 -29.18 15.47 -36.92
N SER A 249 -30.48 15.66 -37.12
CA SER A 249 -31.53 14.69 -36.91
C SER A 249 -31.39 13.48 -37.85
N SER A 250 -31.76 12.30 -37.38
CA SER A 250 -32.85 11.56 -38.01
C SER A 250 -33.27 10.40 -37.10
N THR A 251 -34.54 10.44 -36.72
CA THR A 251 -35.32 9.29 -36.27
C THR A 251 -35.37 8.24 -37.37
N ARG A 252 -35.00 6.99 -37.03
CA ARG A 252 -35.59 5.83 -37.70
C ARG A 252 -35.68 4.64 -36.74
N SER A 253 -36.82 4.56 -36.08
CA SER A 253 -37.35 3.36 -35.45
C SER A 253 -37.55 2.26 -36.51
N ARG A 254 -36.95 1.08 -36.29
CA ARG A 254 -37.44 -0.18 -36.85
C ARG A 254 -37.37 -1.29 -35.79
N SER A 255 -38.57 -1.71 -35.46
CA SER A 255 -38.97 -2.92 -34.77
C SER A 255 -38.53 -4.19 -35.50
N GLY A 256 -38.38 -5.28 -34.74
CA GLY A 256 -38.65 -6.64 -35.20
C GLY A 256 -37.51 -7.64 -35.07
N GLY A 257 -37.77 -8.76 -34.39
CA GLY A 257 -37.19 -10.05 -34.80
C GLY A 257 -36.62 -10.94 -33.70
N PHE A 258 -37.40 -11.93 -33.29
CA PHE A 258 -37.02 -13.12 -32.52
C PHE A 258 -36.09 -14.09 -33.30
N GLY A 259 -35.23 -14.81 -32.56
CA GLY A 259 -34.99 -16.27 -32.70
C GLY A 259 -34.02 -16.79 -33.78
N LYS A 260 -32.87 -17.33 -33.36
CA LYS A 260 -32.57 -18.77 -33.19
C LYS A 260 -31.18 -18.93 -32.59
#